data_AF-A0A2V6IWK1-F1
#
_entry.id   AF-A0A2V6IWK1-F1
#
_cell.length_a   1.000
_cell.length_b   1.000
_cell.length_c   1.000
_cell.angle_alpha   90.00
_cell.angle_beta   90.00
_cell.angle_gamma   90.00
#
_symmetry.space_group_name_H-M   'P 1'
#
loop_
_entity.id
_entity.type
_entity.pdbx_description
1 polymer ?
#
loop_
_entity_poly.entity_id
_entity_poly.type
_entity_poly.pdbx_seq_one_letter_code
_entity_poly.pdbx_strand_id
1 'polypeptide(L)'
;MNVTIDWLRKKQVKGAGTEFDDAIQLKEVDPASKTVPRAEPLPHQRLERQEIRARIDQAIAQLSPEHRAVILMKEIEDMQYHEIAEALGCSIGTVMSRLFYARKKLQHSLRDVYENV
;
A
#
# COMPACT_ATOMS: atom_id res chain seq x y z
N MET A 1 1.78 20.16 -12.01
CA MET A 1 3.00 19.48 -12.47
C MET A 1 3.02 18.09 -11.84
N ASN A 2 3.11 17.04 -12.66
CA ASN A 2 3.18 15.68 -12.14
C ASN A 2 4.65 15.31 -11.98
N VAL A 3 5.15 15.36 -10.74
CA VAL A 3 6.57 15.22 -10.37
C VAL A 3 7.18 13.91 -10.90
N THR A 4 6.37 12.86 -11.02
CA THR A 4 6.77 11.56 -11.58
C THR A 4 7.17 11.68 -13.06
N ILE A 5 6.45 12.51 -13.84
CA ILE A 5 6.74 12.75 -15.26
C ILE A 5 8.02 13.58 -15.43
N ASP A 6 8.20 14.59 -14.58
CA ASP A 6 9.38 15.47 -14.64
C ASP A 6 10.67 14.70 -14.29
N TRP A 7 10.60 13.76 -13.33
CA TRP A 7 11.72 12.90 -12.96
C TRP A 7 12.13 11.93 -14.08
N LEU A 8 11.14 11.30 -14.74
CA LEU A 8 11.37 10.42 -15.89
C LEU A 8 12.04 11.17 -17.05
N ARG A 9 11.55 12.38 -17.36
CA ARG A 9 12.11 13.22 -18.43
C ARG A 9 13.56 13.63 -18.15
N LYS A 10 13.89 13.96 -16.89
CA LYS A 10 15.24 14.32 -16.46
C LYS A 10 16.23 13.14 -16.51
N LYS A 11 15.75 11.92 -16.30
CA LYS A 11 16.58 10.70 -16.35
C LYS A 11 16.92 10.30 -17.79
N GLN A 12 15.99 10.48 -18.72
CA GLN A 12 16.16 10.14 -20.15
C GLN A 12 17.17 11.06 -20.87
N VAL A 13 17.26 12.34 -20.47
CA VAL A 13 18.14 13.32 -21.15
C VAL A 13 19.63 13.13 -20.83
N LYS A 14 20.01 12.37 -19.79
CA LYS A 14 21.42 12.17 -19.41
C LYS A 14 22.20 11.17 -20.29
N GLY A 15 21.59 10.59 -21.32
CA GLY A 15 22.20 9.56 -22.17
C GLY A 15 22.95 10.05 -23.42
N ALA A 16 23.03 11.36 -23.69
CA ALA A 16 23.58 11.87 -24.94
C ALA A 16 24.87 12.69 -24.76
N GLY A 17 26.02 12.03 -24.96
CA GLY A 17 27.26 12.65 -25.44
C GLY A 17 28.50 12.50 -24.55
N THR A 18 29.41 11.56 -24.88
CA THR A 18 30.72 11.84 -25.53
C THR A 18 31.53 10.53 -25.72
N GLU A 19 31.52 10.04 -26.97
CA GLU A 19 32.61 9.51 -27.82
C GLU A 19 33.71 8.54 -27.28
N PHE A 20 33.62 7.29 -27.76
CA PHE A 20 34.60 6.17 -27.88
C PHE A 20 35.03 5.35 -26.64
N ASP A 21 34.51 4.11 -26.51
CA ASP A 21 35.22 2.84 -26.81
C ASP A 21 34.31 1.61 -26.50
N ASP A 22 34.05 0.76 -27.49
CA ASP A 22 33.46 -0.60 -27.48
C ASP A 22 32.38 -1.05 -26.45
N ALA A 23 31.54 -0.13 -25.95
CA ALA A 23 30.48 -0.47 -25.02
C ALA A 23 29.17 -0.89 -25.72
N ILE A 24 28.76 -2.13 -25.47
CA ILE A 24 27.44 -2.74 -25.73
C ILE A 24 26.35 -1.68 -25.94
N GLN A 25 25.76 -1.64 -27.15
CA GLN A 25 24.58 -0.82 -27.42
C GLN A 25 23.42 -1.27 -26.50
N LEU A 26 23.32 -0.67 -25.32
CA LEU A 26 22.14 -0.74 -24.50
C LEU A 26 21.08 0.12 -25.19
N LYS A 27 20.36 -0.45 -26.17
CA LYS A 27 19.12 0.15 -26.68
C LYS A 27 18.27 0.48 -25.47
N GLU A 28 17.93 1.76 -25.30
CA GLU A 28 17.01 2.20 -24.25
C GLU A 28 15.74 1.37 -24.36
N VAL A 29 15.55 0.47 -23.38
CA VAL A 29 14.39 -0.41 -23.35
C VAL A 29 13.20 0.45 -22.99
N ASP A 30 12.20 0.51 -23.88
CA ASP A 30 10.91 1.13 -23.61
C ASP A 30 10.39 0.62 -22.25
N PRO A 31 10.05 1.48 -21.27
CA PRO A 31 9.54 1.05 -19.97
C PRO A 31 8.25 0.21 -20.05
N ALA A 32 7.55 0.20 -21.20
CA ALA A 32 6.42 -0.69 -21.48
C ALA A 32 6.80 -1.99 -22.21
N SER A 33 8.05 -2.20 -22.59
CA SER A 33 8.51 -3.46 -23.19
C SER A 33 8.43 -4.61 -22.20
N LYS A 34 8.00 -5.78 -22.68
CA LYS A 34 7.85 -7.01 -21.89
C LYS A 34 9.16 -7.55 -21.29
N THR A 35 10.30 -7.01 -21.71
CA THR A 35 11.66 -7.40 -21.27
C THR A 35 12.25 -6.46 -20.22
N VAL A 36 11.54 -5.40 -19.81
CA VAL A 36 11.97 -4.57 -18.68
C VAL A 36 11.96 -5.45 -17.42
N PRO A 37 13.07 -5.58 -16.69
CA PRO A 37 13.06 -6.30 -15.42
C PRO A 37 11.99 -5.66 -14.54
N ARG A 38 10.97 -6.44 -14.17
CA ARG A 38 10.06 -6.01 -13.11
C ARG A 38 10.96 -5.75 -11.92
N ALA A 39 10.96 -4.51 -11.42
CA ALA A 39 11.75 -4.16 -10.25
C ALA A 39 11.19 -4.93 -9.06
N GLU A 40 11.61 -6.17 -8.90
CA GLU A 40 11.21 -6.99 -7.79
C GLU A 40 11.89 -6.42 -6.54
N PRO A 41 11.13 -6.21 -5.46
CA PRO A 41 11.70 -5.70 -4.23
C PRO A 41 12.82 -6.64 -3.77
N LEU A 42 13.91 -6.04 -3.27
CA LEU A 42 15.06 -6.78 -2.77
C LEU A 42 14.64 -7.76 -1.66
N PRO A 43 15.37 -8.86 -1.43
CA PRO A 43 15.00 -9.86 -0.44
C PRO A 43 14.69 -9.29 0.96
N HIS A 44 15.46 -8.31 1.43
CA HIS A 44 15.21 -7.64 2.71
C HIS A 44 13.89 -6.83 2.71
N GLN A 45 13.59 -6.10 1.63
CA GLN A 45 12.34 -5.33 1.49
C GLN A 45 11.11 -6.24 1.45
N ARG A 46 11.25 -7.43 0.85
CA ARG A 46 10.20 -8.44 0.87
C ARG A 46 9.93 -8.94 2.29
N LEU A 47 10.99 -9.21 3.04
CA LEU A 47 10.90 -9.65 4.43
C LEU A 47 10.24 -8.58 5.31
N GLU A 48 10.71 -7.33 5.26
CA GLU A 48 10.12 -6.21 5.99
C GLU A 48 8.62 -6.05 5.71
N ARG A 49 8.21 -6.14 4.43
CA ARG A 49 6.79 -6.09 4.06
C ARG A 49 5.98 -7.26 4.63
N GLN A 50 6.57 -8.46 4.68
CA GLN A 50 5.92 -9.63 5.27
C GLN A 50 5.74 -9.46 6.78
N GLU A 51 6.74 -8.93 7.47
CA GLU A 51 6.66 -8.66 8.91
C GLU A 51 5.59 -7.62 9.23
N ILE A 52 5.56 -6.50 8.48
CA ILE A 52 4.53 -5.47 8.64
C ILE A 52 3.14 -6.07 8.40
N ARG A 53 2.98 -6.87 7.34
CA ARG A 53 1.71 -7.53 7.03
C ARG A 53 1.27 -8.46 8.16
N ALA A 54 2.17 -9.29 8.68
CA ALA A 54 1.88 -10.20 9.78
C ALA A 54 1.42 -9.45 11.04
N ARG A 55 2.01 -8.29 11.34
CA ARG A 55 1.59 -7.45 12.47
C ARG A 55 0.20 -6.84 12.26
N ILE A 56 -0.10 -6.38 11.04
CA ILE A 56 -1.43 -5.88 10.68
C ILE A 56 -2.48 -7.00 10.84
N ASP A 57 -2.20 -8.19 10.30
CA ASP A 57 -3.10 -9.34 10.38
C ASP A 57 -3.37 -9.73 11.85
N GLN A 58 -2.33 -9.73 12.70
CA GLN A 58 -2.47 -9.97 14.14
C GLN A 58 -3.30 -8.88 14.84
N ALA A 59 -3.08 -7.60 14.52
CA ALA A 59 -3.85 -6.50 15.10
C ALA A 59 -5.34 -6.58 14.74
N ILE A 60 -5.65 -6.94 13.48
CA ILE A 60 -7.03 -7.17 13.02
C ILE A 60 -7.64 -8.39 13.74
N ALA A 61 -6.87 -9.46 13.94
CA ALA A 61 -7.34 -10.65 14.66
C ALA A 61 -7.70 -10.36 16.13
N GLN A 62 -7.05 -9.37 16.77
CA GLN A 62 -7.35 -8.93 18.14
C GLN A 62 -8.61 -8.06 18.25
N LEU A 63 -9.18 -7.59 17.14
CA LEU A 63 -10.45 -6.87 17.16
C LEU A 63 -11.60 -7.81 17.53
N SER A 64 -12.63 -7.27 18.21
CA SER A 64 -13.88 -8.02 18.39
C SER A 64 -14.49 -8.33 17.02
N PRO A 65 -15.28 -9.41 16.90
CA PRO A 65 -15.91 -9.77 15.62
C PRO A 65 -16.70 -8.62 15.00
N GLU A 66 -17.40 -7.84 15.83
CA GLU A 66 -18.19 -6.68 15.37
C GLU A 66 -17.30 -5.55 14.83
N HIS A 67 -16.20 -5.22 15.51
CA HIS A 67 -15.26 -4.20 15.06
C HIS A 67 -14.52 -4.63 13.79
N ARG A 68 -14.16 -5.91 13.70
CA ARG A 68 -13.51 -6.49 12.52
C ARG A 68 -14.44 -6.47 11.32
N ALA A 69 -15.72 -6.81 11.49
CA ALA A 69 -16.68 -6.81 10.40
C ALA A 69 -16.83 -5.41 9.78
N VAL A 70 -17.08 -4.38 10.60
CA VAL A 70 -17.27 -3.02 10.08
C VAL A 70 -16.01 -2.46 9.41
N ILE A 71 -14.82 -2.74 9.94
CA ILE A 71 -13.57 -2.20 9.36
C ILE A 71 -13.23 -2.89 8.03
N LEU A 72 -13.46 -4.20 7.91
CA LEU A 72 -13.23 -4.93 6.66
C LEU A 72 -14.22 -4.51 5.58
N MET A 73 -15.51 -4.45 5.92
CA MET A 73 -16.54 -3.96 4.99
C MET A 73 -16.24 -2.54 4.53
N LYS A 74 -15.70 -1.68 5.43
CA LYS A 74 -15.38 -0.30 5.04
C LYS A 74 -14.09 -0.16 4.24
N GLU A 75 -13.01 -0.81 4.64
CA GLU A 75 -11.67 -0.54 4.08
C GLU A 75 -11.31 -1.49 2.93
N ILE A 76 -11.91 -2.69 2.89
CA ILE A 76 -11.64 -3.70 1.84
C ILE A 76 -12.74 -3.72 0.79
N GLU A 77 -14.00 -3.67 1.22
CA GLU A 77 -15.17 -3.72 0.33
C GLU A 77 -15.67 -2.32 -0.08
N ASP A 78 -15.09 -1.26 0.48
CA ASP A 78 -15.45 0.16 0.30
C ASP A 78 -16.96 0.48 0.43
N MET A 79 -17.65 -0.28 1.29
CA MET A 79 -19.07 -0.08 1.55
C MET A 79 -19.34 1.27 2.22
N GLN A 80 -20.52 1.82 1.98
CA GLN A 80 -21.01 3.03 2.62
C GLN A 80 -21.63 2.69 4.00
N TYR A 81 -21.70 3.67 4.90
CA TYR A 81 -22.15 3.42 6.27
C TYR A 81 -23.59 2.89 6.38
N HIS A 82 -24.47 3.27 5.45
CA HIS A 82 -25.84 2.77 5.42
C HIS A 82 -25.91 1.32 4.95
N GLU A 83 -25.10 0.92 3.97
CA GLU A 83 -25.01 -0.46 3.48
C GLU A 83 -24.46 -1.39 4.56
N ILE A 84 -23.44 -0.93 5.31
CA ILE A 84 -22.89 -1.68 6.46
C ILE A 84 -23.94 -1.83 7.57
N ALA A 85 -24.70 -0.77 7.83
CA ALA A 85 -25.76 -0.80 8.84
C ALA A 85 -26.87 -1.81 8.47
N GLU A 86 -27.27 -1.84 7.20
CA GLU A 86 -28.23 -2.81 6.66
C GLU A 86 -27.69 -4.23 6.72
N ALA A 87 -26.45 -4.47 6.26
CA ALA A 87 -25.81 -5.78 6.27
C ALA A 87 -25.65 -6.38 7.68
N LEU A 88 -25.44 -5.52 8.69
CA LEU A 88 -25.27 -5.94 10.09
C LEU A 88 -26.55 -5.82 10.93
N GLY A 89 -27.66 -5.34 10.35
CA GLY A 89 -28.92 -5.13 11.06
C GLY A 89 -28.81 -4.17 12.26
N CYS A 90 -27.97 -3.13 12.16
CA CYS A 90 -27.73 -2.17 13.24
C CYS A 90 -27.94 -0.72 12.79
N SER A 91 -27.88 0.25 13.73
CA SER A 91 -28.01 1.66 13.38
C SER A 91 -26.73 2.21 12.74
N ILE A 92 -26.85 3.24 11.89
CA ILE A 92 -25.68 3.95 11.33
C ILE A 92 -24.79 4.52 12.46
N GLY A 93 -25.39 4.99 13.56
CA GLY A 93 -24.64 5.46 14.73
C GLY A 93 -23.80 4.35 15.39
N THR A 94 -24.30 3.11 15.39
CA THR A 94 -23.56 1.93 15.84
C THR A 94 -22.40 1.60 14.92
N VAL A 95 -22.57 1.73 13.60
CA VAL A 95 -21.48 1.54 12.63
C VAL A 95 -20.38 2.58 12.86
N MET A 96 -20.75 3.86 13.01
CA MET A 96 -19.80 4.94 13.26
C MET A 96 -19.00 4.72 14.56
N SER A 97 -19.68 4.36 15.65
CA SER A 97 -19.00 4.11 16.93
C SER A 97 -18.09 2.88 16.86
N ARG A 98 -18.55 1.78 16.26
CA ARG A 98 -17.73 0.57 16.05
C ARG A 98 -16.50 0.86 15.18
N LEU A 99 -16.63 1.64 14.10
CA LEU A 99 -15.49 2.05 13.27
C LEU A 99 -14.50 2.90 14.05
N PHE A 100 -14.97 3.86 14.85
CA PHE A 100 -14.12 4.68 15.68
C PHE A 100 -13.30 3.84 16.67
N TYR A 101 -13.94 2.93 17.41
CA TYR A 101 -13.23 2.08 18.36
C TYR A 101 -12.33 1.05 17.69
N ALA A 102 -12.72 0.51 16.53
CA ALA A 102 -11.88 -0.37 15.72
C ALA A 102 -10.58 0.33 15.32
N ARG A 103 -10.68 1.54 14.75
CA ARG A 103 -9.52 2.36 14.34
C ARG A 103 -8.63 2.72 15.52
N LYS A 104 -9.22 3.13 16.65
CA LYS A 104 -8.46 3.45 17.87
C LYS A 104 -7.68 2.24 18.39
N LYS A 105 -8.28 1.05 18.36
CA LYS A 105 -7.62 -0.19 18.79
C LYS A 105 -6.49 -0.58 17.83
N LEU A 106 -6.72 -0.50 16.52
CA LEU A 106 -5.67 -0.74 15.51
C LEU A 106 -4.51 0.25 15.65
N GLN A 107 -4.79 1.54 15.83
CA GLN A 107 -3.77 2.56 16.04
C GLN A 107 -2.90 2.26 17.26
N HIS A 108 -3.51 1.80 18.36
CA HIS A 108 -2.77 1.43 19.55
C HIS A 108 -1.89 0.19 19.32
N SER A 109 -2.43 -0.85 18.67
CA SER A 109 -1.69 -2.10 18.40
C SER A 109 -0.59 -1.95 17.36
N LEU A 110 -0.70 -0.99 16.43
CA LEU A 110 0.25 -0.78 15.33
C LEU A 110 1.17 0.42 15.55
N ARG A 111 1.16 1.03 16.73
CA ARG A 111 1.96 2.21 17.04
C ARG A 111 3.45 2.00 16.75
N ASP A 112 3.98 0.86 17.19
CA ASP A 112 5.39 0.50 17.02
C ASP A 112 5.77 0.29 15.55
N VAL A 113 4.81 -0.06 14.69
CA VAL A 113 5.05 -0.17 13.24
C VAL A 113 5.13 1.21 12.62
N TYR A 114 4.30 2.15 13.06
CA TYR A 114 4.28 3.51 12.53
C TYR A 114 5.49 4.34 12.96
N GLU A 115 6.02 4.13 14.17
CA GLU A 115 7.18 4.86 14.68
C GLU A 115 8.51 4.41 14.04
N ASN A 116 8.53 3.26 13.37
CA ASN A 116 9.72 2.66 12.74
C ASN A 116 9.72 2.71 11.20
N VAL A 117 8.74 3.40 10.59
CA VAL A 117 8.63 3.64 9.14
C VAL A 117 9.00 5.08 8.84
#